data_AF-A0A3M1D414-F1
#
_entry.id   AF-A0A3M1D414-F1
#
_cell.length_a   1.000
_cell.length_b   1.000
_cell.length_c   1.000
_cell.angle_alpha   90.00
_cell.angle_beta   90.00
_cell.angle_gamma   90.00
#
_symmetry.space_group_name_H-M   'P 1'
#
loop_
_entity.id
_entity.type
_entity.pdbx_description
1 polymer ?
#
loop_
_entity_poly.entity_id
_entity_poly.type
_entity_poly.pdbx_seq_one_letter_code
_entity_poly.pdbx_strand_id
1 'polypeptide(L)'
;LWRLERQGAVDRIRFTTSHPRDLTDELISAVAECSRVCEHIHLGLQSGSDRILEAMNRGYTRERFLERAEAIRRKIPSASITTDVIVGFCGETEEDFLDTVDVIERVKFDLVYSFKYSPRPMTRAFGMADDVAPEVKAERLERLHRVIDRVEKERLHALIGTVQQVMVEGPSIRDGSAWSGRTRCNRVVNFTSESQLEAGQTVDVEITQSRSHTLWGRRSEGAGSNGSRAGILSGLE
;
A
#
# COMPACT_ATOMS: atom_id res chain seq x y z
N LEU A 1 9.42 6.83 -15.55
CA LEU A 1 10.26 6.34 -14.42
C LEU A 1 11.71 6.08 -14.84
N TRP A 2 11.99 5.28 -15.88
CA TRP A 2 13.37 5.03 -16.35
C TRP A 2 14.20 6.29 -16.63
N ARG A 3 13.59 7.38 -17.11
CA ARG A 3 14.29 8.66 -17.28
C ARG A 3 14.75 9.25 -15.95
N LEU A 4 13.92 9.21 -14.90
CA LEU A 4 14.26 9.72 -13.56
C LEU A 4 15.31 8.83 -12.89
N GLU A 5 15.20 7.50 -13.02
CA GLU A 5 16.20 6.54 -12.53
C GLU A 5 17.62 6.90 -13.02
N ARG A 6 17.76 7.14 -14.33
CA ARG A 6 19.04 7.48 -14.98
C ARG A 6 19.65 8.80 -14.52
N GLN A 7 18.86 9.73 -13.99
CA GLN A 7 19.37 11.01 -13.50
C GLN A 7 20.08 10.86 -12.15
N GLY A 8 19.75 9.85 -11.35
CA GLY A 8 20.48 9.51 -10.13
C GLY A 8 20.44 10.55 -9.00
N ALA A 9 19.59 11.57 -9.08
CA ALA A 9 19.56 12.69 -8.15
C ALA A 9 18.94 12.37 -6.77
N VAL A 10 18.20 11.26 -6.66
CA VAL A 10 17.51 10.84 -5.43
C VAL A 10 17.60 9.33 -5.23
N ASP A 11 17.74 8.86 -4.00
CA ASP A 11 17.89 7.43 -3.71
C ASP A 11 16.57 6.65 -3.80
N ARG A 12 15.44 7.31 -3.54
CA ARG A 12 14.11 6.71 -3.64
C ARG A 12 13.14 7.61 -4.39
N ILE A 13 12.37 6.98 -5.27
CA ILE A 13 11.28 7.56 -6.03
C ILE A 13 10.03 6.79 -5.63
N ARG A 14 9.11 7.47 -4.94
CA ARG A 14 7.76 6.98 -4.70
C ARG A 14 6.78 7.92 -5.37
N PHE A 15 5.80 7.35 -6.04
CA PHE A 15 4.73 8.10 -6.68
C PHE A 15 3.40 7.52 -6.23
N THR A 16 2.35 8.32 -6.41
CA THR A 16 0.97 7.91 -6.18
C THR A 16 0.29 7.94 -7.54
N THR A 17 -0.20 6.80 -8.01
CA THR A 17 -1.08 6.74 -9.17
C THR A 17 -2.52 6.90 -8.68
N SER A 18 -3.32 7.71 -9.37
CA SER A 18 -4.68 8.05 -8.96
C SER A 18 -5.72 7.10 -9.51
N HIS A 19 -5.41 6.33 -10.57
CA HIS A 19 -6.44 5.60 -11.32
C HIS A 19 -5.99 4.22 -11.83
N PRO A 20 -6.78 3.14 -11.61
CA PRO A 20 -6.44 1.80 -12.08
C PRO A 20 -6.24 1.65 -13.60
N ARG A 21 -6.90 2.49 -14.39
CA ARG A 21 -6.73 2.51 -15.85
C ARG A 21 -5.32 2.92 -16.30
N ASP A 22 -4.63 3.72 -15.50
CA ASP A 22 -3.30 4.25 -15.85
C ASP A 22 -2.18 3.28 -15.43
N LEU A 23 -2.54 2.18 -14.74
CA LEU A 23 -1.60 1.14 -14.34
C LEU A 23 -1.38 0.13 -15.47
N THR A 24 -0.61 0.54 -16.46
CA THR A 24 -0.23 -0.30 -17.59
C THR A 24 0.85 -1.33 -17.22
N ASP A 25 1.03 -2.35 -18.06
CA ASP A 25 2.08 -3.35 -17.85
C ASP A 25 3.48 -2.73 -17.95
N GLU A 26 3.67 -1.68 -18.78
CA GLU A 26 4.93 -0.93 -18.80
C GLU A 26 5.20 -0.22 -17.47
N LEU A 27 4.16 0.33 -16.83
CA LEU A 27 4.32 0.99 -15.53
C LEU A 27 4.69 -0.03 -14.44
N ILE A 28 4.01 -1.17 -14.38
CA ILE A 28 4.35 -2.26 -13.45
C ILE A 28 5.79 -2.73 -13.70
N SER A 29 6.19 -2.86 -14.96
CA SER A 29 7.55 -3.22 -15.36
C SER A 29 8.57 -2.21 -14.85
N ALA A 30 8.30 -0.93 -15.04
CA ALA A 30 9.18 0.13 -14.56
C ALA A 30 9.37 0.11 -13.03
N VAL A 31 8.32 -0.18 -12.27
CA VAL A 31 8.42 -0.32 -10.80
C VAL A 31 9.27 -1.54 -10.42
N ALA A 32 9.16 -2.65 -11.16
CA ALA A 32 9.92 -3.86 -10.89
C ALA A 32 11.42 -3.72 -11.21
N GLU A 33 11.74 -2.99 -12.27
CA GLU A 33 13.09 -2.92 -12.85
C GLU A 33 13.93 -1.74 -12.32
N CYS A 34 13.30 -0.61 -11.98
CA CYS A 34 14.03 0.58 -11.53
C CYS A 34 14.41 0.47 -10.05
N SER A 35 15.71 0.46 -9.74
CA SER A 35 16.20 0.25 -8.38
C SER A 35 15.83 1.38 -7.40
N ARG A 36 15.73 2.62 -7.87
CA ARG A 36 15.33 3.77 -7.04
C ARG A 36 13.81 3.88 -6.93
N VAL A 37 13.03 3.22 -7.79
CA VAL A 37 11.56 3.25 -7.68
C VAL A 37 11.12 2.28 -6.58
N CYS A 38 10.41 2.80 -5.59
CA CYS A 38 9.89 2.03 -4.48
C CYS A 38 8.73 1.12 -4.92
N GLU A 39 8.69 -0.10 -4.38
CA GLU A 39 7.62 -1.08 -4.59
C GLU A 39 6.35 -0.72 -3.80
N HIS A 40 5.91 0.53 -3.86
CA HIS A 40 4.71 1.04 -3.20
C HIS A 40 3.76 1.60 -4.25
N ILE A 41 2.61 0.96 -4.41
CA ILE A 41 1.61 1.29 -5.42
C ILE A 41 0.30 1.62 -4.70
N HIS A 42 -0.21 2.81 -4.95
CA HIS A 42 -1.55 3.20 -4.53
C HIS A 42 -2.51 3.05 -5.71
N LEU A 43 -3.61 2.35 -5.52
CA LEU A 43 -4.55 1.98 -6.56
C LEU A 43 -5.98 2.16 -6.03
N GLY A 44 -6.61 3.30 -6.35
CA GLY A 44 -7.94 3.61 -5.82
C GLY A 44 -9.02 2.64 -6.34
N LEU A 45 -9.49 1.74 -5.49
CA LEU A 45 -10.61 0.83 -5.73
C LEU A 45 -11.96 1.55 -5.62
N GLN A 46 -12.18 2.22 -4.49
CA GLN A 46 -13.35 3.02 -4.12
C GLN A 46 -14.57 2.18 -3.76
N SER A 47 -14.92 1.17 -4.57
CA SER A 47 -15.90 0.13 -4.24
C SER A 47 -15.53 -1.18 -4.96
N GLY A 48 -15.92 -2.33 -4.41
CA GLY A 48 -15.80 -3.63 -5.08
C GLY A 48 -16.99 -3.99 -5.96
N SER A 49 -18.08 -3.22 -5.95
CA SER A 49 -19.26 -3.47 -6.79
C SER A 49 -19.17 -2.74 -8.12
N ASP A 50 -19.35 -3.46 -9.23
CA ASP A 50 -19.36 -2.87 -10.58
C ASP A 50 -20.48 -1.83 -10.75
N ARG A 51 -21.64 -2.08 -10.15
CA ARG A 51 -22.77 -1.14 -10.18
C ARG A 51 -22.44 0.18 -9.49
N ILE A 52 -21.76 0.11 -8.33
CA ILE A 52 -21.33 1.29 -7.59
C ILE A 52 -20.16 1.99 -8.29
N LEU A 53 -19.20 1.23 -8.83
CA LEU A 53 -18.09 1.76 -9.63
C LEU A 53 -18.59 2.53 -10.86
N GLU A 54 -19.61 2.01 -11.55
CA GLU A 54 -20.27 2.68 -12.67
C GLU A 54 -20.97 3.97 -12.22
N ALA A 55 -21.73 3.93 -11.12
CA ALA A 55 -22.37 5.12 -10.55
C ALA A 55 -21.35 6.20 -10.12
N MET A 56 -20.17 5.78 -9.64
CA MET A 56 -19.02 6.64 -9.35
C MET A 56 -18.25 7.10 -10.61
N ASN A 57 -18.63 6.66 -11.81
CA ASN A 57 -17.98 6.97 -13.08
C ASN A 57 -16.50 6.57 -13.15
N ARG A 58 -16.16 5.39 -12.64
CA ARG A 58 -14.77 4.89 -12.58
C ARG A 58 -14.25 4.34 -13.90
N GLY A 59 -15.12 3.80 -14.75
CA GLY A 59 -14.73 3.30 -16.08
C GLY A 59 -13.79 2.08 -16.03
N TYR A 60 -13.82 1.31 -14.95
CA TYR A 60 -13.22 -0.02 -14.81
C TYR A 60 -14.15 -0.90 -13.97
N THR A 61 -13.97 -2.21 -14.09
CA THR A 61 -14.70 -3.22 -13.31
C THR A 61 -13.83 -3.78 -12.17
N ARG A 62 -14.48 -4.45 -11.23
CA ARG A 62 -13.89 -5.27 -10.17
C ARG A 62 -12.92 -6.29 -10.74
N GLU A 63 -13.35 -7.03 -11.78
CA GLU A 63 -12.50 -8.02 -12.45
C GLU A 63 -11.22 -7.37 -12.98
N ARG A 64 -11.36 -6.27 -13.71
CA ARG A 64 -10.20 -5.53 -14.24
C ARG A 64 -9.28 -5.03 -13.13
N PHE A 65 -9.83 -4.57 -12.01
CA PHE A 65 -9.03 -4.15 -10.86
C PHE A 65 -8.22 -5.33 -10.28
N LEU A 66 -8.87 -6.48 -10.08
CA LEU A 66 -8.24 -7.69 -9.54
C LEU A 66 -7.12 -8.19 -10.47
N GLU A 67 -7.34 -8.21 -11.79
CA GLU A 67 -6.30 -8.53 -12.78
C GLU A 67 -5.05 -7.66 -12.60
N ARG A 68 -5.24 -6.35 -12.39
CA ARG A 68 -4.14 -5.40 -12.21
C ARG A 68 -3.40 -5.64 -10.89
N ALA A 69 -4.12 -5.88 -9.80
CA ALA A 69 -3.54 -6.25 -8.51
C ALA A 69 -2.74 -7.56 -8.60
N GLU A 70 -3.27 -8.58 -9.28
CA GLU A 70 -2.57 -9.85 -9.51
C GLU A 70 -1.33 -9.67 -10.37
N ALA A 71 -1.38 -8.83 -11.42
CA ALA A 71 -0.23 -8.51 -12.25
C ALA A 71 0.90 -7.85 -11.44
N ILE A 72 0.57 -6.92 -10.53
CA ILE A 72 1.54 -6.35 -9.58
C ILE A 72 2.16 -7.47 -8.75
N ARG A 73 1.35 -8.30 -8.07
CA ARG A 73 1.86 -9.33 -7.15
C ARG A 73 2.73 -10.36 -7.86
N ARG A 74 2.38 -10.72 -9.11
CA ARG A 74 3.16 -11.65 -9.93
C ARG A 74 4.52 -11.08 -10.32
N LYS A 75 4.60 -9.81 -10.72
CA LYS A 75 5.86 -9.18 -11.15
C LYS A 75 6.70 -8.65 -9.97
N ILE A 76 6.03 -8.27 -8.88
CA ILE A 76 6.62 -7.66 -7.68
C ILE A 76 5.97 -8.28 -6.43
N PRO A 77 6.37 -9.51 -6.04
CA PRO A 77 5.76 -10.20 -4.89
C PRO A 77 5.79 -9.42 -3.58
N SER A 78 6.84 -8.61 -3.39
CA SER A 78 7.04 -7.78 -2.19
C SER A 78 6.31 -6.44 -2.20
N ALA A 79 5.55 -6.10 -3.26
CA ALA A 79 4.94 -4.79 -3.38
C ALA A 79 4.05 -4.44 -2.17
N SER A 80 3.89 -3.15 -1.91
CA SER A 80 2.81 -2.64 -1.07
C SER A 80 1.70 -2.15 -2.00
N ILE A 81 0.48 -2.67 -1.84
CA ILE A 81 -0.69 -2.20 -2.57
C ILE A 81 -1.60 -1.50 -1.56
N THR A 82 -1.91 -0.23 -1.81
CA THR A 82 -2.79 0.58 -0.97
C THR A 82 -3.97 1.09 -1.78
N THR A 83 -5.09 1.43 -1.15
CA THR A 83 -6.30 1.87 -1.85
C THR A 83 -7.13 2.82 -0.98
N ASP A 84 -8.09 3.50 -1.60
CA ASP A 84 -9.21 4.13 -0.90
C ASP A 84 -10.50 3.32 -1.11
N VAL A 85 -11.41 3.36 -0.14
CA VAL A 85 -12.75 2.76 -0.18
C VAL A 85 -13.77 3.74 0.41
N ILE A 86 -14.93 3.85 -0.24
CA ILE A 86 -16.07 4.62 0.24
C ILE A 86 -17.20 3.64 0.54
N VAL A 87 -17.74 3.68 1.76
CA VAL A 87 -18.93 2.90 2.15
C VAL A 87 -20.16 3.79 2.24
N GLY A 88 -21.32 3.20 1.98
CA GLY A 88 -22.61 3.86 2.04
C GLY A 88 -22.81 4.87 0.92
N PHE A 89 -22.24 4.60 -0.27
CA PHE A 89 -22.50 5.42 -1.44
C PHE A 89 -24.00 5.42 -1.80
N CYS A 90 -24.47 6.44 -2.53
CA CYS A 90 -25.85 6.53 -3.01
C CYS A 90 -26.30 5.22 -3.69
N GLY A 91 -27.35 4.61 -3.14
CA GLY A 91 -27.95 3.37 -3.60
C GLY A 91 -27.18 2.10 -3.22
N GLU A 92 -26.15 2.15 -2.38
CA GLU A 92 -25.33 0.98 -2.00
C GLU A 92 -26.12 -0.04 -1.16
N THR A 93 -26.28 -1.25 -1.69
CA THR A 93 -26.93 -2.36 -1.01
C THR A 93 -25.93 -3.17 -0.17
N GLU A 94 -26.45 -4.12 0.61
CA GLU A 94 -25.58 -5.02 1.39
C GLU A 94 -24.70 -5.90 0.49
N GLU A 95 -25.21 -6.35 -0.66
CA GLU A 95 -24.45 -7.13 -1.63
C GLU A 95 -23.26 -6.34 -2.18
N ASP A 96 -23.45 -5.07 -2.53
CA ASP A 96 -22.37 -4.22 -3.03
C ASP A 96 -21.28 -3.97 -1.98
N PHE A 97 -21.70 -3.86 -0.72
CA PHE A 97 -20.78 -3.74 0.40
C PHE A 97 -19.96 -5.03 0.58
N LEU A 98 -20.61 -6.19 0.53
CA LEU A 98 -19.93 -7.49 0.64
C LEU A 98 -18.97 -7.74 -0.54
N ASP A 99 -19.29 -7.27 -1.74
CA ASP A 99 -18.38 -7.29 -2.88
C ASP A 99 -17.10 -6.47 -2.61
N THR A 100 -17.24 -5.33 -1.94
CA THR A 100 -16.11 -4.51 -1.51
C THR A 100 -15.25 -5.23 -0.48
N VAL A 101 -15.88 -5.92 0.47
CA VAL A 101 -15.17 -6.76 1.45
C VAL A 101 -14.39 -7.88 0.77
N ASP A 102 -14.98 -8.60 -0.18
CA ASP A 102 -14.30 -9.68 -0.91
C ASP A 102 -13.06 -9.19 -1.66
N VAL A 103 -13.12 -8.02 -2.33
CA VAL A 103 -11.94 -7.48 -3.02
C VAL A 103 -10.79 -7.21 -2.03
N ILE A 104 -11.09 -6.72 -0.83
CA ILE A 104 -10.07 -6.49 0.20
C ILE A 104 -9.41 -7.81 0.64
N GLU A 105 -10.21 -8.86 0.85
CA GLU A 105 -9.72 -10.20 1.22
C GLU A 105 -8.83 -10.81 0.13
N ARG A 106 -9.21 -10.63 -1.13
CA ARG A 106 -8.48 -11.20 -2.28
C ARG A 106 -7.18 -10.47 -2.56
N VAL A 107 -7.20 -9.14 -2.58
CA VAL A 107 -6.01 -8.33 -2.90
C VAL A 107 -5.02 -8.30 -1.74
N LYS A 108 -5.53 -8.42 -0.50
CA LYS A 108 -4.78 -8.29 0.74
C LYS A 108 -3.96 -6.99 0.76
N PHE A 109 -4.69 -5.88 0.74
CA PHE A 109 -4.09 -4.55 0.75
C PHE A 109 -3.22 -4.34 2.00
N ASP A 110 -2.16 -3.57 1.82
CA ASP A 110 -1.22 -3.21 2.89
C ASP A 110 -1.66 -1.96 3.66
N LEU A 111 -2.57 -1.17 3.08
CA LEU A 111 -3.27 -0.05 3.71
C LEU A 111 -4.55 0.28 2.95
N VAL A 112 -5.65 0.50 3.67
CA VAL A 112 -6.92 0.95 3.09
C VAL A 112 -7.38 2.24 3.75
N TYR A 113 -7.52 3.31 2.97
CA TYR A 113 -8.17 4.54 3.42
C TYR A 113 -9.68 4.41 3.25
N SER A 114 -10.41 4.23 4.34
CA SER A 114 -11.85 4.02 4.34
C SER A 114 -12.62 5.27 4.79
N PHE A 115 -13.67 5.62 4.05
CA PHE A 115 -14.50 6.79 4.31
C PHE A 115 -15.99 6.45 4.23
N LYS A 116 -16.82 7.13 5.02
CA LYS A 116 -18.27 7.17 4.75
C LYS A 116 -18.54 8.13 3.59
N TYR A 117 -19.45 7.77 2.71
CA TYR A 117 -19.90 8.67 1.67
C TYR A 117 -20.46 9.97 2.28
N SER A 118 -20.01 11.08 1.74
CA SER A 118 -20.55 12.41 1.98
C SER A 118 -20.66 13.14 0.64
N PRO A 119 -21.77 13.84 0.36
CA PRO A 119 -21.93 14.56 -0.89
C PRO A 119 -20.88 15.67 -0.97
N ARG A 120 -20.19 15.75 -2.11
CA ARG A 120 -19.19 16.78 -2.39
C ARG A 120 -19.63 17.60 -3.60
N PRO A 121 -19.61 18.95 -3.52
CA PRO A 121 -19.91 19.81 -4.67
C PRO A 121 -19.09 19.41 -5.90
N MET A 122 -19.65 19.59 -7.09
CA MET A 122 -19.02 19.29 -8.38
C MET A 122 -18.72 17.81 -8.66
N THR A 123 -19.23 16.87 -7.84
CA THR A 123 -19.18 15.44 -8.13
C THR A 123 -20.47 14.98 -8.82
N ARG A 124 -20.39 13.92 -9.64
CA ARG A 124 -21.57 13.28 -10.26
C ARG A 124 -22.61 12.86 -9.21
N ALA A 125 -22.12 12.43 -8.04
CA ALA A 125 -22.95 11.96 -6.94
C ALA A 125 -23.65 13.10 -6.16
N PHE A 126 -23.27 14.36 -6.37
CA PHE A 126 -23.86 15.49 -5.64
C PHE A 126 -25.37 15.63 -5.87
N GLY A 127 -25.85 15.28 -7.06
CA GLY A 127 -27.28 15.30 -7.40
C GLY A 127 -28.01 13.96 -7.16
N MET A 128 -27.32 12.93 -6.68
CA MET A 128 -27.92 11.63 -6.38
C MET A 128 -28.61 11.69 -5.00
N ALA A 129 -29.68 10.91 -4.84
CA ALA A 129 -30.29 10.74 -3.52
C ALA A 129 -29.32 10.00 -2.58
N ASP A 130 -29.03 10.59 -1.43
CA ASP A 130 -28.29 9.93 -0.35
C ASP A 130 -29.26 9.11 0.50
N ASP A 131 -29.61 7.93 0.00
CA ASP A 131 -30.65 7.02 0.50
C ASP A 131 -30.13 5.96 1.49
N VAL A 132 -28.81 5.93 1.75
CA VAL A 132 -28.22 5.07 2.77
C VAL A 132 -28.21 5.80 4.12
N ALA A 133 -28.91 5.24 5.11
CA ALA A 133 -29.00 5.85 6.44
C ALA A 133 -27.61 6.02 7.10
N PRO A 134 -27.34 7.12 7.84
CA PRO A 134 -26.06 7.37 8.49
C PRO A 134 -25.58 6.24 9.41
N GLU A 135 -26.51 5.56 10.09
CA GLU A 135 -26.26 4.43 10.98
C GLU A 135 -25.75 3.22 10.21
N VAL A 136 -26.30 2.96 9.01
CA VAL A 136 -25.83 1.89 8.12
C VAL A 136 -24.44 2.21 7.58
N LYS A 137 -24.15 3.47 7.22
CA LYS A 137 -22.79 3.87 6.80
C LYS A 137 -21.77 3.66 7.92
N ALA A 138 -22.15 3.93 9.18
CA ALA A 138 -21.29 3.75 10.34
C ALA A 138 -21.04 2.26 10.62
N GLU A 139 -22.09 1.44 10.61
CA GLU A 139 -22.02 0.00 10.80
C GLU A 139 -21.14 -0.69 9.73
N ARG A 140 -21.33 -0.33 8.45
CA ARG A 140 -20.49 -0.83 7.35
C ARG A 140 -19.03 -0.43 7.51
N LEU A 141 -18.76 0.82 7.88
CA LEU A 141 -17.39 1.28 8.10
C LEU A 141 -16.70 0.48 9.22
N GLU A 142 -17.41 0.22 10.32
CA GLU A 142 -16.89 -0.59 11.42
C GLU A 142 -16.62 -2.05 11.01
N ARG A 143 -17.53 -2.66 10.24
CA ARG A 143 -17.32 -3.99 9.65
C ARG A 143 -16.12 -4.03 8.72
N LEU A 144 -15.98 -3.02 7.86
CA LEU A 144 -14.86 -2.90 6.94
C LEU A 144 -13.54 -2.76 7.69
N HIS A 145 -13.48 -1.92 8.74
CA HIS A 145 -12.28 -1.76 9.57
C HIS A 145 -11.84 -3.08 10.21
N ARG A 146 -12.77 -3.92 10.68
CA ARG A 146 -12.41 -5.24 11.23
C ARG A 146 -11.72 -6.14 10.21
N VAL A 147 -12.15 -6.09 8.95
CA VAL A 147 -11.52 -6.84 7.85
C VAL A 147 -10.16 -6.25 7.51
N ILE A 148 -10.09 -4.93 7.31
CA ILE A 148 -8.85 -4.20 7.02
C ILE A 148 -7.79 -4.48 8.10
N ASP A 149 -8.13 -4.31 9.38
CA ASP A 149 -7.23 -4.53 10.50
C ASP A 149 -6.67 -5.95 10.51
N ARG A 150 -7.50 -6.95 10.20
CA ARG A 150 -7.03 -8.35 10.13
C ARG A 150 -6.06 -8.53 8.97
N VAL A 151 -6.41 -8.06 7.78
CA VAL A 151 -5.57 -8.16 6.57
C VAL A 151 -4.24 -7.43 6.78
N GLU A 152 -4.25 -6.19 7.30
CA GLU A 152 -3.04 -5.42 7.59
C GLU A 152 -2.14 -6.15 8.59
N LYS A 153 -2.70 -6.71 9.65
CA LYS A 153 -1.95 -7.52 10.63
C LYS A 153 -1.33 -8.75 9.97
N GLU A 154 -2.06 -9.49 9.14
CA GLU A 154 -1.51 -10.63 8.39
C GLU A 154 -0.33 -10.20 7.52
N ARG A 155 -0.45 -9.08 6.80
CA ARG A 155 0.59 -8.53 5.92
C ARG A 155 1.84 -8.09 6.69
N LEU A 156 1.67 -7.43 7.82
CA LEU A 156 2.80 -7.02 8.67
C LEU A 156 3.46 -8.22 9.36
N HIS A 157 2.67 -9.18 9.83
CA HIS A 157 3.17 -10.37 10.50
C HIS A 157 4.04 -11.22 9.57
N ALA A 158 3.68 -11.32 8.29
CA ALA A 158 4.46 -12.01 7.27
C ALA A 158 5.86 -11.42 7.03
N LEU A 159 6.16 -10.22 7.55
CA LEU A 159 7.48 -9.59 7.45
C LEU A 159 8.42 -9.95 8.60
N ILE A 160 7.91 -10.58 9.68
CA ILE A 160 8.76 -11.02 10.80
C ILE A 160 9.79 -12.04 10.29
N GLY A 161 11.04 -11.88 10.71
CA GLY A 161 12.19 -12.68 10.27
C GLY A 161 12.80 -12.24 8.93
N THR A 162 12.20 -11.27 8.24
CA THR A 162 12.77 -10.72 7.01
C THR A 162 13.69 -9.54 7.29
N VAL A 163 14.64 -9.29 6.40
CA VAL A 163 15.45 -8.06 6.40
C VAL A 163 14.82 -7.05 5.46
N GLN A 164 14.56 -5.84 5.97
CA GLN A 164 13.97 -4.75 5.23
C GLN A 164 14.92 -3.57 5.15
N GLN A 165 15.04 -2.99 3.96
CA GLN A 165 15.80 -1.77 3.76
C GLN A 165 15.01 -0.55 4.28
N VAL A 166 15.50 0.09 5.32
CA VAL A 166 14.86 1.21 6.03
C VAL A 166 15.65 2.50 5.80
N MET A 167 14.97 3.56 5.34
CA MET A 167 15.53 4.90 5.33
C MET A 167 15.19 5.56 6.67
N VAL A 168 16.21 5.99 7.39
CA VAL A 168 16.11 6.60 8.72
C VAL A 168 15.46 7.97 8.61
N GLU A 169 14.43 8.23 9.43
CA GLU A 169 13.82 9.56 9.58
C GLU A 169 14.36 10.27 10.82
N GLY A 170 14.73 9.53 11.87
CA GLY A 170 15.31 10.06 13.10
C GLY A 170 15.01 9.17 14.32
N PRO A 171 15.15 9.68 15.56
CA PRO A 171 14.72 8.98 16.76
C PRO A 171 13.22 8.68 16.75
N SER A 172 12.82 7.55 17.34
CA SER A 172 11.41 7.20 17.48
C SER A 172 10.71 8.15 18.45
N ILE A 173 9.56 8.68 18.03
CA ILE A 173 8.75 9.62 18.82
C ILE A 173 8.25 8.96 20.11
N ARG A 174 7.94 7.66 20.06
CA ARG A 174 7.38 6.92 21.21
C ARG A 174 8.44 6.35 22.13
N ASP A 175 9.66 6.18 21.63
CA ASP A 175 10.78 5.60 22.37
C ASP A 175 12.08 6.22 21.86
N GLY A 176 12.59 7.23 22.59
CA GLY A 176 13.79 7.96 22.20
C GLY A 176 15.07 7.12 22.22
N SER A 177 15.02 5.88 22.74
CA SER A 177 16.15 4.93 22.67
C SER A 177 16.19 4.14 21.36
N ALA A 178 15.13 4.18 20.56
CA ALA A 178 15.03 3.53 19.26
C ALA A 178 15.06 4.55 18.12
N TRP A 179 15.41 4.09 16.93
CA TRP A 179 15.31 4.83 15.67
C TRP A 179 13.98 4.54 14.99
N SER A 180 13.53 5.46 14.16
CA SER A 180 12.36 5.31 13.28
C SER A 180 12.75 5.61 11.84
N GLY A 181 12.16 4.86 10.93
CA GLY A 181 12.34 5.06 9.51
C GLY A 181 11.28 4.34 8.69
N ARG A 182 11.44 4.38 7.37
CA ARG A 182 10.49 3.77 6.44
C ARG A 182 11.13 2.77 5.49
N THR A 183 10.45 1.65 5.30
CA THR A 183 10.80 0.70 4.24
C THR A 183 10.56 1.31 2.86
N ARG A 184 11.07 0.64 1.81
CA ARG A 184 10.73 0.98 0.42
C ARG A 184 9.22 0.96 0.18
N CYS A 185 8.52 0.03 0.81
CA CYS A 185 7.06 -0.08 0.82
C CYS A 185 6.33 0.93 1.73
N ASN A 186 7.01 1.97 2.21
CA ASN A 186 6.48 3.04 3.06
C ASN A 186 5.99 2.61 4.46
N ARG A 187 6.32 1.39 4.90
CA ARG A 187 5.96 0.90 6.24
C ARG A 187 6.88 1.52 7.29
N VAL A 188 6.31 1.93 8.41
CA VAL A 188 7.08 2.47 9.54
C VAL A 188 7.77 1.33 10.29
N VAL A 189 9.07 1.48 10.51
CA VAL A 189 9.88 0.54 11.28
C VAL A 189 10.55 1.30 12.40
N ASN A 190 10.35 0.84 13.64
CA ASN A 190 11.14 1.28 14.79
C ASN A 190 12.22 0.23 15.05
N PHE A 191 13.45 0.63 15.33
CA PHE A 191 14.54 -0.34 15.47
C PHE A 191 15.67 0.16 16.35
N THR A 192 16.38 -0.78 16.96
CA THR A 192 17.59 -0.49 17.74
C THR A 192 18.82 -0.51 16.84
N SER A 193 19.82 0.31 17.20
CA SER A 193 21.13 0.37 16.55
C SER A 193 22.19 0.71 17.59
N GLU A 194 23.33 0.03 17.56
CA GLU A 194 24.46 0.32 18.45
C GLU A 194 25.26 1.54 17.97
N SER A 195 25.21 1.83 16.66
CA SER A 195 25.79 3.05 16.09
C SER A 195 24.76 4.17 16.02
N GLN A 196 25.25 5.41 16.16
CA GLN A 196 24.51 6.61 15.80
C GLN A 196 24.19 6.60 14.30
N LEU A 197 22.97 7.04 13.94
CA LEU A 197 22.51 7.12 12.56
C LEU A 197 22.16 8.57 12.20
N GLU A 198 22.09 8.84 10.90
CA GLU A 198 21.68 10.13 10.37
C GLU A 198 20.35 10.01 9.61
N ALA A 199 19.53 11.07 9.64
CA ALA A 199 18.33 11.12 8.83
C ALA A 199 18.68 11.06 7.33
N GLY A 200 17.93 10.27 6.55
CA GLY A 200 18.21 9.99 5.15
C GLY A 200 19.15 8.80 4.91
N GLN A 201 19.90 8.36 5.94
CA GLN A 201 20.71 7.15 5.84
C GLN A 201 19.81 5.94 5.57
N THR A 202 20.27 5.01 4.74
CA THR A 202 19.59 3.74 4.50
C THR A 202 20.33 2.61 5.20
N VAL A 203 19.60 1.81 5.99
CA VAL A 203 20.12 0.68 6.76
C VAL A 203 19.24 -0.55 6.58
N ASP A 204 19.83 -1.73 6.74
CA ASP A 204 19.09 -2.98 6.77
C ASP A 204 18.65 -3.32 8.19
N VAL A 205 17.37 -3.65 8.34
CA VAL A 205 16.74 -3.95 9.63
C VAL A 205 16.09 -5.32 9.55
N GLU A 206 16.51 -6.22 10.43
CA GLU A 206 15.82 -7.49 10.65
C GLU A 206 14.54 -7.21 11.45
N ILE A 207 13.39 -7.55 10.88
CA ILE A 207 12.09 -7.35 11.52
C ILE A 207 11.87 -8.46 12.54
N THR A 208 11.76 -8.10 13.81
CA THR A 208 11.57 -9.05 14.92
C THR A 208 10.14 -9.09 15.43
N GLN A 209 9.35 -8.04 15.17
CA GLN A 209 7.99 -7.95 15.65
C GLN A 209 7.12 -7.07 14.74
N SER A 210 5.85 -7.44 14.59
CA SER A 210 4.79 -6.58 14.07
C SER A 210 3.89 -6.08 15.21
N ARG A 211 3.57 -4.79 15.22
CA ARG A 211 2.50 -4.18 16.04
C ARG A 211 1.33 -3.78 15.13
N SER A 212 0.29 -3.13 15.68
CA SER A 212 -0.96 -2.86 14.95
C SER A 212 -0.77 -2.24 13.56
N HIS A 213 0.10 -1.24 13.42
CA HIS A 213 0.38 -0.58 12.14
C HIS A 213 1.88 -0.27 11.92
N THR A 214 2.76 -0.80 12.77
CA THR A 214 4.20 -0.54 12.70
C THR A 214 5.00 -1.82 12.90
N LEU A 215 6.21 -1.83 12.36
CA LEU A 215 7.16 -2.91 12.56
C LEU A 215 8.20 -2.51 13.60
N TRP A 216 8.78 -3.52 14.23
CA TRP A 216 9.89 -3.40 15.14
C TRP A 216 11.00 -4.36 14.72
N GLY A 217 12.24 -3.95 14.93
CA GLY A 217 13.39 -4.72 14.51
C GLY A 217 14.68 -4.30 15.18
N ARG A 218 15.77 -4.88 14.68
CA ARG A 218 17.13 -4.51 15.03
C ARG A 218 17.91 -4.28 13.75
N ARG A 219 18.80 -3.29 13.76
CA ARG A 219 19.71 -3.09 12.63
C ARG A 219 20.56 -4.36 12.45
N SER A 220 20.65 -4.84 11.23
CA SER A 220 21.52 -5.97 10.87
C SER A 220 22.92 -5.43 10.56
N GLU A 221 23.93 -5.89 11.29
CA GLU A 221 25.34 -5.60 10.99
C GLU A 221 25.82 -6.54 9.88
N GLY A 222 25.38 -6.27 8.65
CA GLY A 222 25.60 -7.24 7.57
C GLY A 222 25.25 -6.76 6.16
N ALA A 223 25.53 -5.50 5.82
CA ALA A 223 25.68 -5.02 4.44
C ALA A 223 26.15 -3.55 4.44
N GLY A 224 27.45 -3.34 4.67
CA GLY A 224 28.07 -2.07 4.29
C GLY A 224 28.05 -1.91 2.78
N SER A 225 27.46 -0.81 2.30
CA SER A 225 27.74 -0.13 1.03
C SER A 225 28.11 -1.01 -0.19
N ASN A 226 27.12 -1.32 -1.03
CA ASN A 226 27.21 -1.04 -2.47
C ASN A 226 25.86 -1.26 -3.16
N GLY A 227 25.48 -0.29 -3.97
CA GLY A 227 24.28 -0.35 -4.80
C GLY A 227 24.36 -1.42 -5.89
N SER A 228 23.23 -1.59 -6.56
CA SER A 228 22.92 -2.49 -7.67
C SER A 228 22.46 -3.90 -7.27
N ARG A 229 21.16 -4.15 -7.49
CA ARG A 229 20.62 -5.49 -7.74
C ARG A 229 21.23 -6.01 -9.04
N ALA A 230 22.42 -6.60 -8.96
CA ALA A 230 22.94 -7.48 -10.01
C ALA A 230 23.07 -8.87 -9.39
N GLY A 231 22.12 -9.76 -9.73
CA GLY A 231 22.27 -11.20 -9.45
C GLY A 231 21.10 -11.88 -8.74
N ILE A 232 19.90 -11.93 -9.35
CA ILE A 232 18.94 -13.03 -9.13
C ILE A 232 18.26 -13.46 -10.47
N LEU A 233 18.92 -13.28 -11.63
CA LEU A 233 18.38 -13.76 -12.92
C LEU A 233 19.45 -14.42 -13.80
N SER A 234 20.20 -15.36 -13.23
CA SER A 234 21.00 -16.31 -14.01
C SER A 234 20.89 -17.68 -13.34
N GLY A 235 19.96 -18.51 -13.81
CA GLY A 235 19.77 -19.84 -13.26
C GLY A 235 18.47 -20.51 -13.71
N LEU A 236 18.17 -20.46 -15.00
CA LEU A 236 17.29 -21.41 -15.68
C LEU A 236 17.87 -21.60 -17.09
N GLU A 237 18.76 -22.59 -17.22
CA GLU A 237 18.91 -23.35 -18.47
C GLU A 237 17.70 -24.29 -18.62
#